data_AF-A0A821U773-F1
#
_entry.id   AF-A0A821U773-F1
#
_cell.length_a   1.000
_cell.length_b   1.000
_cell.length_c   1.000
_cell.angle_alpha   90.00
_cell.angle_beta   90.00
_cell.angle_gamma   90.00
#
_symmetry.space_group_name_H-M   'P 1'
#
loop_
_entity.id
_entity.type
_entity.pdbx_description
1 polymer ?
#
loop_
_entity_poly.entity_id
_entity_poly.type
_entity_poly.pdbx_seq_one_letter_code
_entity_poly.pdbx_strand_id
1 'polypeptide(L)'
;MDLPFYEGGFLTANVELGNFIDPLRIMDSVYIKYPNGKDDVKYTLLLLDFDAPRSHHPNVYIIGLYVNAPSSNLITDSDTVVTYVPPLPSLGIGTHRPMALLYELNDHIDPDQTELTKLLKQKTRVLQLEQFVKKYNLKAEPAAGNFFTTSLSRCGDV
;
A
#
# COMPACT_ATOMS: atom_id res chain seq x y z
N MET A 1 -5.31 -5.81 -18.78
CA MET A 1 -6.64 -5.53 -18.19
C MET A 1 -6.42 -4.33 -17.31
N ASP A 2 -7.02 -3.19 -17.63
CA ASP A 2 -6.80 -1.96 -16.86
C ASP A 2 -7.47 -2.13 -15.49
N LEU A 3 -6.67 -2.13 -14.42
CA LEU A 3 -7.21 -2.17 -13.06
C LEU A 3 -8.00 -0.88 -12.82
N PRO A 4 -9.21 -0.95 -12.25
CA PRO A 4 -9.90 0.23 -11.78
C PRO A 4 -8.99 1.03 -10.84
N PHE A 5 -9.03 2.35 -10.95
CA PHE A 5 -8.26 3.22 -10.07
C PHE A 5 -9.08 3.54 -8.82
N TYR A 6 -8.43 3.57 -7.66
CA TYR A 6 -8.99 4.18 -6.47
C TYR A 6 -8.66 5.68 -6.47
N GLU A 7 -9.48 6.45 -5.76
CA GLU A 7 -9.19 7.85 -5.46
C GLU A 7 -8.38 7.92 -4.17
N GLY A 8 -7.19 8.49 -4.22
CA GLY A 8 -6.36 8.59 -3.02
C GLY A 8 -5.21 9.54 -3.17
N GLY A 9 -4.67 9.93 -2.03
CA GLY A 9 -3.69 10.98 -1.95
C GLY A 9 -3.22 11.23 -0.54
N PHE A 10 -2.37 12.23 -0.44
CA PHE A 10 -1.91 12.85 0.79
C PHE A 10 -2.63 14.18 0.99
N LEU A 11 -2.49 14.78 2.16
CA LEU A 11 -3.09 16.09 2.47
C LEU A 11 -2.80 17.14 1.39
N THR A 12 -1.61 17.09 0.79
CA THR A 12 -1.16 18.11 -0.17
C THR A 12 -1.01 17.61 -1.60
N ALA A 13 -1.30 16.33 -1.92
CA ALA A 13 -1.04 15.75 -3.24
C ALA A 13 -1.97 14.58 -3.58
N ASN A 14 -2.37 14.46 -4.84
CA ASN A 14 -3.12 13.30 -5.34
C ASN A 14 -2.18 12.25 -5.94
N VAL A 15 -2.58 10.98 -5.87
CA VAL A 15 -1.91 9.87 -6.55
C VAL A 15 -2.58 9.61 -7.90
N GLU A 16 -1.82 9.74 -8.98
CA GLU A 16 -2.31 9.73 -10.36
C GLU A 16 -1.36 8.92 -11.25
N LEU A 17 -1.44 7.59 -11.16
CA LEU A 17 -0.84 6.62 -12.09
C LEU A 17 0.60 6.90 -12.50
N GLY A 18 1.44 7.09 -11.50
CA GLY A 18 2.88 7.28 -11.67
C GLY A 18 3.31 8.74 -11.69
N ASN A 19 2.40 9.69 -11.44
CA ASN A 19 2.78 11.07 -11.19
C ASN A 19 3.87 11.18 -10.12
N PHE A 20 4.75 12.16 -10.28
CA PHE A 20 5.79 12.43 -9.29
C PHE A 20 5.21 13.19 -8.11
N ILE A 21 5.50 12.72 -6.89
CA ILE A 21 5.17 13.41 -5.65
C ILE A 21 6.45 13.62 -4.84
N ASP A 22 6.69 14.87 -4.48
CA ASP A 22 7.82 15.27 -3.65
C ASP A 22 7.84 14.50 -2.31
N PRO A 23 9.00 13.98 -1.86
CA PRO A 23 9.11 13.22 -0.62
C PRO A 23 8.56 13.92 0.64
N LEU A 24 8.53 15.25 0.68
CA LEU A 24 7.97 15.99 1.82
C LEU A 24 6.44 15.99 1.81
N ARG A 25 5.82 15.85 0.64
CA ARG A 25 4.34 15.86 0.49
C ARG A 25 3.71 14.50 0.80
N ILE A 26 4.51 13.44 0.91
CA ILE A 26 4.06 12.08 1.24
C ILE A 26 4.24 11.73 2.74
N MET A 27 4.68 12.70 3.55
CA MET A 27 4.84 12.57 4.99
C MET A 27 3.51 12.61 5.75
N ASP A 28 2.53 13.31 5.18
CA ASP A 28 1.22 13.52 5.80
C ASP A 28 0.34 12.26 5.72
N SER A 29 -0.78 12.29 6.46
CA SER A 29 -1.79 11.25 6.43
C SER A 29 -2.27 10.98 5.00
N VAL A 30 -2.31 9.71 4.65
CA VAL A 30 -2.86 9.22 3.38
C VAL A 30 -4.37 9.00 3.53
N TYR A 31 -5.14 9.35 2.50
CA TYR A 31 -6.54 8.98 2.37
C TYR A 31 -6.71 8.13 1.11
N ILE A 32 -7.56 7.10 1.19
CA ILE A 32 -7.87 6.21 0.08
C ILE A 32 -9.35 5.88 0.14
N LYS A 33 -10.03 6.10 -0.98
CA LYS A 33 -11.45 5.81 -1.20
C LYS A 33 -11.61 4.95 -2.43
N TYR A 34 -12.52 3.99 -2.37
CA TYR A 34 -12.87 3.17 -3.51
C TYR A 34 -14.34 3.37 -3.89
N PRO A 35 -14.64 4.34 -4.78
CA PRO A 35 -16.02 4.69 -5.12
C PRO A 35 -16.79 3.56 -5.81
N ASN A 36 -16.08 2.60 -6.41
CA ASN A 36 -16.67 1.43 -7.07
C ASN A 36 -16.81 0.21 -6.15
N GLY A 37 -16.66 0.40 -4.84
CA GLY A 37 -16.79 -0.71 -3.89
C GLY A 37 -18.24 -1.13 -3.67
N LYS A 38 -18.39 -2.36 -3.18
CA LYS A 38 -19.70 -3.00 -2.92
C LYS A 38 -20.02 -2.91 -1.42
N ASP A 39 -21.27 -2.66 -1.08
CA ASP A 39 -21.70 -2.39 0.31
C ASP A 39 -21.42 -3.55 1.28
N ASP A 40 -21.57 -4.79 0.83
CA ASP A 40 -21.38 -6.00 1.65
C ASP A 40 -20.01 -6.66 1.44
N VAL A 41 -19.07 -5.98 0.79
CA VAL A 41 -17.72 -6.50 0.55
C VAL A 41 -16.72 -5.74 1.38
N LYS A 42 -15.86 -6.50 2.04
CA LYS A 42 -14.71 -5.97 2.75
C LYS A 42 -13.46 -6.06 1.89
N TYR A 43 -12.51 -5.18 2.18
CA TYR A 43 -11.30 -5.03 1.40
C TYR A 43 -10.05 -5.10 2.27
N THR A 44 -8.95 -5.52 1.65
CA THR A 44 -7.60 -5.37 2.18
C THR A 44 -6.84 -4.38 1.32
N LEU A 45 -6.30 -3.35 1.95
CA LEU A 45 -5.47 -2.33 1.32
C LEU A 45 -4.00 -2.60 1.70
N LEU A 46 -3.19 -2.90 0.68
CA LEU A 46 -1.75 -3.11 0.77
C LEU A 46 -1.04 -1.88 0.19
N LEU A 47 -0.24 -1.19 0.99
CA LEU A 47 0.67 -0.16 0.54
C LEU A 47 2.07 -0.74 0.46
N LEU A 48 2.65 -0.75 -0.74
CA LEU A 48 3.84 -1.50 -1.11
C LEU A 48 4.89 -0.56 -1.71
N ASP A 49 6.17 -0.85 -1.48
CA ASP A 49 7.29 -0.23 -2.17
C ASP A 49 8.13 -1.32 -2.85
N PHE A 50 8.02 -1.43 -4.17
CA PHE A 50 8.73 -2.43 -4.97
C PHE A 50 10.21 -2.10 -5.18
N ASP A 51 10.65 -0.88 -4.86
CA ASP A 51 12.00 -0.39 -5.12
C ASP A 51 12.80 -0.19 -3.83
N ALA A 52 12.18 -0.40 -2.66
CA ALA A 52 12.88 -0.41 -1.39
C ALA A 52 14.06 -1.41 -1.39
N PRO A 53 15.16 -1.16 -0.66
CA PRO A 53 16.36 -2.00 -0.69
C PRO A 53 16.18 -3.49 -0.36
N ARG A 54 15.04 -3.89 0.21
CA ARG A 54 14.71 -5.30 0.54
C ARG A 54 13.64 -5.90 -0.37
N SER A 55 13.19 -5.14 -1.37
CA SER A 55 12.23 -5.59 -2.38
C SER A 55 12.99 -6.34 -3.49
N HIS A 56 13.25 -7.61 -3.22
CA HIS A 56 13.84 -8.54 -4.19
C HIS A 56 12.84 -9.66 -4.43
N HIS A 57 12.28 -9.74 -5.65
CA HIS A 57 11.25 -10.71 -5.99
C HIS A 57 11.60 -12.12 -5.47
N PRO A 58 10.68 -12.80 -4.75
CA PRO A 58 9.24 -12.47 -4.58
C PRO A 58 8.91 -11.50 -3.43
N ASN A 59 9.91 -10.95 -2.76
CA ASN A 59 9.74 -10.08 -1.61
C ASN A 59 9.39 -8.65 -2.00
N VAL A 60 8.42 -8.06 -1.30
CA VAL A 60 8.05 -6.64 -1.41
C VAL A 60 7.96 -6.00 -0.03
N TYR A 61 8.44 -4.77 0.07
CA TYR A 61 8.39 -3.99 1.30
C TYR A 61 6.99 -3.42 1.51
N ILE A 62 6.47 -3.57 2.73
CA ILE A 62 5.15 -3.09 3.12
C ILE A 62 5.32 -1.77 3.86
N ILE A 63 4.78 -0.71 3.27
CA ILE A 63 4.71 0.60 3.91
C ILE A 63 3.39 0.81 4.64
N GLY A 64 2.37 0.00 4.42
CA GLY A 64 1.10 0.01 5.17
C GLY A 64 0.22 -1.21 4.83
N LEU A 65 -0.59 -1.64 5.79
CA LEU A 65 -1.50 -2.78 5.63
C LEU A 65 -2.74 -2.57 6.50
N TYR A 66 -3.88 -2.54 5.83
CA TYR A 66 -5.20 -2.32 6.43
C TYR A 66 -6.12 -3.45 5.96
N VAL A 67 -6.84 -4.07 6.89
CA VAL A 67 -7.72 -5.23 6.61
C VAL A 67 -9.15 -4.95 7.03
N ASN A 68 -10.09 -5.73 6.51
CA ASN A 68 -11.53 -5.63 6.79
C ASN A 68 -12.14 -4.25 6.50
N ALA A 69 -11.53 -3.48 5.61
CA ALA A 69 -11.93 -2.12 5.31
C ALA A 69 -13.27 -2.10 4.55
N PRO A 70 -14.21 -1.20 4.87
CA PRO A 70 -15.36 -0.93 4.01
C PRO A 70 -14.94 -0.16 2.75
N SER A 71 -15.77 -0.18 1.71
CA SER A 71 -15.49 0.48 0.42
C SER A 71 -15.29 2.00 0.51
N SER A 72 -15.97 2.66 1.44
CA SER A 72 -16.08 4.13 1.54
C SER A 72 -14.82 4.82 2.07
N ASN A 73 -14.18 4.26 3.10
CA ASN A 73 -12.95 4.78 3.68
C ASN A 73 -12.01 3.63 4.06
N LEU A 74 -11.00 3.44 3.23
CA LEU A 74 -10.17 2.23 3.28
C LEU A 74 -9.12 2.24 4.41
N ILE A 75 -8.94 3.37 5.07
CA ILE A 75 -7.92 3.55 6.11
C ILE A 75 -8.58 3.76 7.47
N THR A 76 -9.47 4.74 7.62
CA THR A 76 -10.00 5.09 8.96
C THR A 76 -10.92 4.03 9.54
N ASP A 77 -11.63 3.31 8.67
CA ASP A 77 -12.69 2.38 9.07
C ASP A 77 -12.24 0.91 8.95
N SER A 78 -10.92 0.71 8.90
CA SER A 78 -10.26 -0.58 8.73
C SER A 78 -9.54 -1.02 10.01
N ASP A 79 -9.26 -2.31 10.10
CA ASP A 79 -8.33 -2.82 11.10
C ASP A 79 -6.90 -2.56 10.62
N THR A 80 -6.18 -1.71 11.36
CA THR A 80 -4.80 -1.36 11.02
C THR A 80 -3.86 -2.44 11.50
N VAL A 81 -3.22 -3.16 10.56
CA VAL A 81 -2.13 -4.09 10.88
C VAL A 81 -0.82 -3.32 10.88
N VAL A 82 -0.45 -2.72 9.74
CA VAL A 82 0.78 -1.94 9.58
C VAL A 82 0.40 -0.49 9.30
N THR A 83 0.77 0.41 10.22
CA THR A 83 0.60 1.86 10.00
C THR A 83 1.46 2.33 8.84
N TYR A 84 0.92 3.30 8.09
CA TYR A 84 1.62 3.93 6.98
C TYR A 84 2.99 4.47 7.43
N VAL A 85 4.02 4.12 6.66
CA VAL A 85 5.38 4.63 6.78
C VAL A 85 5.74 5.32 5.46
N PRO A 86 6.04 6.63 5.47
CA PRO A 86 6.43 7.34 4.27
C PRO A 86 7.59 6.64 3.55
N PRO A 87 7.44 6.29 2.26
CA PRO A 87 8.52 5.71 1.46
C PRO A 87 9.50 6.82 1.10
N LEU A 88 10.41 7.15 2.02
CA LEU A 88 11.45 8.15 1.82
C LEU A 88 12.71 7.47 1.26
N PRO A 89 13.01 7.64 -0.05
CA PRO A 89 14.23 7.08 -0.61
C PRO A 89 15.45 7.74 0.03
N SER A 90 16.47 6.96 0.34
CA SER A 90 17.77 7.53 0.71
C SER A 90 18.31 8.39 -0.43
N LEU A 91 19.09 9.41 -0.09
CA LEU A 91 19.65 10.32 -1.08
C LEU A 91 20.42 9.56 -2.18
N GLY A 92 20.00 9.74 -3.44
CA GLY A 92 20.70 9.20 -4.61
C GLY A 92 20.46 7.72 -4.91
N ILE A 93 19.50 7.04 -4.27
CA ILE A 93 19.19 5.62 -4.57
C ILE A 93 18.25 5.42 -5.77
N GLY A 94 17.81 6.52 -6.38
CA GLY A 94 16.93 6.51 -7.54
C GLY A 94 15.47 6.75 -7.20
N THR A 95 14.60 6.44 -8.17
CA THR A 95 13.15 6.66 -8.06
C THR A 95 12.47 5.41 -7.53
N HIS A 96 11.65 5.58 -6.49
CA HIS A 96 10.79 4.52 -5.97
C HIS A 96 9.39 4.63 -6.58
N ARG A 97 8.71 3.49 -6.67
CA ARG A 97 7.31 3.36 -7.12
C ARG A 97 6.44 2.78 -6.00
N PRO A 98 6.05 3.58 -5.01
CA PRO A 98 5.05 3.17 -4.03
C PRO A 98 3.70 2.92 -4.71
N MET A 99 3.10 1.78 -4.41
CA MET A 99 1.86 1.31 -5.01
C MET A 99 0.89 0.93 -3.90
N ALA A 100 -0.38 1.31 -4.06
CA ALA A 100 -1.45 0.69 -3.28
C ALA A 100 -2.21 -0.31 -4.13
N LEU A 101 -2.45 -1.48 -3.56
CA LEU A 101 -3.29 -2.52 -4.13
C LEU A 101 -4.46 -2.78 -3.20
N LEU A 102 -5.65 -2.84 -3.77
CA LEU A 102 -6.88 -3.11 -3.06
C LEU A 102 -7.40 -4.48 -3.47
N TYR A 103 -7.58 -5.38 -2.50
CA TYR A 103 -8.10 -6.72 -2.73
C TYR A 103 -9.46 -6.89 -2.06
N GLU A 104 -10.39 -7.56 -2.74
CA GLU A 104 -11.63 -8.03 -2.11
C GLU A 104 -11.34 -9.24 -1.20
N LEU A 105 -11.97 -9.25 -0.03
CA LEU A 105 -11.92 -10.36 0.93
C LEU A 105 -12.99 -11.40 0.62
N ASN A 106 -12.65 -12.69 0.73
CA ASN A 106 -13.65 -13.74 0.83
C ASN A 106 -14.06 -14.00 2.29
N ASP A 107 -13.15 -13.78 3.24
CA ASP A 107 -13.34 -14.04 4.67
C ASP A 107 -12.78 -12.89 5.52
N HIS A 108 -13.26 -12.76 6.75
CA HIS A 108 -12.74 -11.80 7.71
C HIS A 108 -11.31 -12.17 8.15
N ILE A 109 -10.43 -11.18 8.28
CA ILE A 109 -9.05 -11.36 8.78
C ILE A 109 -8.99 -10.88 10.22
N ASP A 110 -8.64 -11.74 11.16
CA ASP A 110 -8.33 -11.30 12.52
C ASP A 110 -6.97 -10.54 12.54
N PRO A 111 -6.94 -9.23 12.83
CA PRO A 111 -5.72 -8.42 12.77
C PRO A 111 -4.69 -8.80 13.85
N ASP A 112 -5.13 -9.42 14.95
CA ASP A 112 -4.28 -9.81 16.08
C ASP A 112 -3.64 -11.19 15.90
N GLN A 113 -3.90 -11.86 14.76
CA GLN A 113 -3.24 -13.12 14.44
C GLN A 113 -1.72 -13.00 14.59
N THR A 114 -1.14 -14.00 15.26
CA THR A 114 0.27 -13.97 15.66
C THR A 114 1.22 -13.72 14.49
N GLU A 115 0.88 -14.17 13.28
CA GLU A 115 1.72 -13.97 12.09
C GLU A 115 1.64 -12.56 11.50
N LEU A 116 0.47 -11.91 11.52
CA LEU A 116 0.35 -10.48 11.20
C LEU A 116 1.13 -9.64 12.23
N THR A 117 0.98 -9.99 13.50
CA THR A 117 1.77 -9.38 14.57
C THR A 117 3.28 -9.64 14.42
N LYS A 118 3.69 -10.75 13.81
CA LYS A 118 5.10 -11.02 13.47
C LYS A 118 5.60 -10.14 12.33
N LEU A 119 4.76 -9.79 11.34
CA LEU A 119 5.14 -8.80 10.31
C LEU A 119 5.51 -7.45 10.94
N LEU A 120 4.85 -7.08 12.04
CA LEU A 120 5.16 -5.87 12.82
C LEU A 120 6.46 -5.97 13.60
N LYS A 121 6.71 -7.13 14.21
CA LYS A 121 7.89 -7.37 15.07
C LYS A 121 9.16 -7.68 14.28
N GLN A 122 9.02 -8.27 13.09
CA GLN A 122 10.13 -8.43 12.17
C GLN A 122 10.49 -7.06 11.61
N LYS A 123 11.67 -6.56 11.99
CA LYS A 123 12.32 -5.36 11.43
C LYS A 123 12.46 -5.35 9.89
N THR A 124 12.00 -6.40 9.20
CA THR A 124 12.10 -6.56 7.76
C THR A 124 10.93 -5.93 7.01
N ARG A 125 9.69 -5.88 7.56
CA ARG A 125 8.48 -5.34 6.87
C ARG A 125 8.36 -5.83 5.42
N VAL A 126 8.61 -7.11 5.20
CA VAL A 126 8.65 -7.73 3.88
C VAL A 126 7.65 -8.87 3.84
N LEU A 127 6.88 -8.97 2.76
CA LEU A 127 6.03 -10.14 2.47
C LEU A 127 6.23 -10.64 1.04
N GLN A 128 5.70 -11.82 0.77
CA GLN A 128 5.50 -12.32 -0.58
C GLN A 128 4.01 -12.18 -0.93
N LEU A 129 3.69 -11.34 -1.91
CA LEU A 129 2.32 -10.91 -2.20
C LEU A 129 1.40 -12.09 -2.54
N GLU A 130 1.86 -13.00 -3.40
CA GLU A 130 1.10 -14.19 -3.80
C GLU A 130 0.80 -15.11 -2.61
N GLN A 131 1.78 -15.29 -1.71
CA GLN A 131 1.58 -16.08 -0.50
C GLN A 131 0.58 -15.43 0.44
N PHE A 132 0.62 -14.11 0.57
CA PHE A 132 -0.32 -13.33 1.37
C PHE A 132 -1.76 -13.47 0.83
N VAL A 133 -1.95 -13.24 -0.48
CA VAL A 133 -3.24 -13.38 -1.17
C VAL A 133 -3.85 -14.77 -0.93
N LYS A 134 -3.05 -15.82 -1.13
CA LYS A 134 -3.51 -17.20 -0.93
C LYS A 134 -3.84 -17.50 0.53
N LYS A 135 -3.00 -17.04 1.47
CA LYS A 135 -3.12 -17.35 2.89
C LYS A 135 -4.36 -16.75 3.52
N TYR A 136 -4.67 -15.51 3.17
CA TYR A 136 -5.82 -14.78 3.70
C TYR A 136 -7.07 -14.87 2.81
N ASN A 137 -7.06 -15.83 1.86
CA ASN A 137 -8.16 -16.09 0.95
C ASN A 137 -8.69 -14.81 0.28
N LEU A 138 -7.79 -13.94 -0.19
CA LEU A 138 -8.16 -12.76 -0.96
C LEU A 138 -8.60 -13.19 -2.36
N LYS A 139 -9.37 -12.35 -3.07
CA LYS A 139 -9.53 -12.54 -4.52
C LYS A 139 -8.16 -12.54 -5.20
N ALA A 140 -8.00 -13.38 -6.23
CA ALA A 140 -6.71 -13.56 -6.89
C ALA A 140 -6.21 -12.27 -7.55
N GLU A 141 -7.12 -11.51 -8.15
CA GLU A 141 -6.84 -10.22 -8.78
C GLU A 141 -7.21 -9.07 -7.84
N PRO A 142 -6.40 -8.00 -7.80
CA PRO A 142 -6.78 -6.79 -7.09
C PRO A 142 -8.01 -6.15 -7.73
N ALA A 143 -8.90 -5.60 -6.91
CA ALA A 143 -10.07 -4.84 -7.36
C ALA A 143 -9.68 -3.45 -7.86
N ALA A 144 -8.62 -2.87 -7.31
CA ALA A 144 -8.09 -1.59 -7.75
C ALA A 144 -6.60 -1.46 -7.44
N GLY A 145 -5.93 -0.58 -8.17
CA GLY A 145 -4.54 -0.23 -7.92
C GLY A 145 -4.23 1.17 -8.40
N ASN A 146 -3.26 1.84 -7.76
CA ASN A 146 -2.75 3.13 -8.18
C ASN A 146 -1.37 3.31 -7.53
N PHE A 147 -0.52 4.13 -8.13
CA PHE A 147 0.86 4.32 -7.69
C PHE A 147 1.34 5.74 -8.02
N PHE A 148 2.40 6.17 -7.36
CA PHE A 148 3.12 7.40 -7.67
C PHE A 148 4.62 7.12 -7.73
N THR A 149 5.39 8.12 -8.13
CA THR A 149 6.86 8.06 -8.08
C THR A 149 7.41 9.09 -7.11
N THR A 150 8.51 8.76 -6.43
CA THR A 150 9.20 9.69 -5.54
C THR A 150 10.70 9.40 -5.51
N SER A 151 11.51 10.44 -5.34
CA SER A 151 12.97 10.32 -5.29
C SER A 151 13.56 11.46 -4.45
N LEU A 152 14.70 11.20 -3.81
CA LEU A 152 15.48 12.22 -3.11
C LEU A 152 16.83 12.38 -3.82
N SER A 153 17.02 13.55 -4.45
CA SER A 153 18.24 13.92 -5.17
C SER A 153 18.85 15.20 -4.60
N ARG A 154 20.13 15.46 -4.86
CA ARG A 154 20.71 16.76 -4.51
C ARG A 154 20.25 17.80 -5.53
N CYS A 155 20.20 19.06 -5.08
CA CYS A 155 20.00 20.18 -5.98
C CYS A 155 21.08 20.16 -7.09
N GLY A 156 20.66 19.98 -8.35
CA GLY A 156 21.54 19.93 -9.52
C GLY A 156 21.76 18.54 -10.14
N ASP A 157 21.20 17.47 -9.57
CA ASP A 157 21.31 16.10 -10.09
C ASP A 157 20.24 15.74 -11.17
N VAL A 158 19.54 16.74 -11.74
CA VAL A 158 18.44 16.56 -12.72
C VAL A 158 18.86 16.96 -14.12
#